data_AF-A0A3B9BMM9-F1
#
_entry.id   AF-A0A3B9BMM9-F1
#
_cell.length_a   1.000
_cell.length_b   1.000
_cell.length_c   1.000
_cell.angle_alpha   90.00
_cell.angle_beta   90.00
_cell.angle_gamma   90.00
#
_symmetry.space_group_name_H-M   'P 1'
#
loop_
_entity.id
_entity.type
_entity.pdbx_description
1 polymer ?
#
loop_
_entity_poly.entity_id
_entity_poly.type
_entity_poly.pdbx_seq_one_letter_code
_entity_poly.pdbx_strand_id
1 'polypeptide(L)'
;MDLRAGEMTTDKRMTGMAQTNSTSALAQADKTASDCMPRPPVSEIIARRISRRQALGGIAAAGLLSLTTAKPAFGQARSSLNFTEIAHGYDTNFHVPKEHQPQILIRWGDPLFPDAPAFDPLRQTATAQSRQFGYNNDFVAFLPLPHPAGRADHGLLCVNHEFTNADLMFPEIANDAGEPVLSAEQVDTEMAAHGHSIIEIRQRGGKWETVLDSPFNRRITTLETEMHLTGPAAGHARLKTAADPEGRKVIGTLNNCAGGVTPWGTVLIAEENFHAYFAGDPDRTAEAENHKQYGMRNKPRFQWGRYHDRFDLEKTPNEPNR
;
A
#
# COMPACT_ATOMS: atom_id res chain seq x y z
N MET A 1 -27.60 -14.41 62.64
CA MET A 1 -28.89 -14.02 62.06
C MET A 1 -28.58 -13.04 60.95
N ASP A 2 -28.22 -13.57 59.79
CA ASP A 2 -29.12 -13.85 58.64
C ASP A 2 -29.11 -12.63 57.70
N LEU A 3 -28.29 -12.68 56.65
CA LEU A 3 -28.66 -13.12 55.29
C LEU A 3 -29.69 -12.19 54.63
N ARG A 4 -29.23 -11.45 53.60
CA ARG A 4 -29.72 -11.64 52.22
C ARG A 4 -28.87 -10.89 51.20
N ALA A 5 -28.53 -11.63 50.15
CA ALA A 5 -27.98 -11.16 48.90
C ALA A 5 -28.98 -10.27 48.15
N GLY A 6 -28.48 -9.25 47.48
CA GLY A 6 -29.20 -8.44 46.49
C GLY A 6 -28.44 -8.53 45.16
N GLU A 7 -29.12 -9.10 44.17
CA GLU A 7 -28.66 -9.31 42.81
C GLU A 7 -28.30 -8.00 42.09
N MET A 8 -27.17 -8.01 41.39
CA MET A 8 -26.79 -6.96 40.46
C MET A 8 -27.31 -7.36 39.08
N THR A 9 -28.40 -6.71 38.67
CA THR A 9 -28.99 -6.85 37.34
C THR A 9 -27.99 -6.40 36.26
N THR A 10 -27.73 -7.29 35.33
CA THR A 10 -26.96 -7.02 34.11
C THR A 10 -27.84 -6.21 33.15
N ASP A 11 -27.52 -4.93 32.95
CA ASP A 11 -28.14 -4.13 31.91
C ASP A 11 -27.54 -4.53 30.54
N LYS A 12 -28.30 -5.35 29.81
CA LYS A 12 -28.10 -5.63 28.39
C LYS A 12 -28.50 -4.39 27.59
N ARG A 13 -27.56 -3.46 27.36
CA ARG A 13 -27.58 -2.55 26.19
C ARG A 13 -26.19 -2.32 25.64
N MET A 14 -25.61 -3.39 25.10
CA MET A 14 -24.58 -3.31 24.07
C MET A 14 -25.19 -3.92 22.81
N THR A 15 -25.65 -3.09 21.89
CA THR A 15 -25.97 -3.50 20.52
C THR A 15 -26.08 -2.24 19.66
N GLY A 16 -25.19 -2.11 18.67
CA GLY A 16 -25.45 -1.31 17.49
C GLY A 16 -24.62 -0.03 17.28
N MET A 17 -23.29 -0.10 17.33
CA MET A 17 -22.47 0.71 16.42
C MET A 17 -21.58 -0.24 15.65
N ALA A 18 -22.04 -0.63 14.46
CA ALA A 18 -21.20 -1.29 13.49
C ALA A 18 -20.09 -0.30 13.10
N GLN A 19 -18.87 -0.56 13.57
CA GLN A 19 -17.68 -0.01 12.93
C GLN A 19 -17.69 -0.52 11.50
N THR A 20 -18.01 0.36 10.56
CA THR A 20 -17.83 0.10 9.14
C THR A 20 -16.32 0.00 8.91
N ASN A 21 -15.81 -1.24 8.90
CA ASN A 21 -14.44 -1.55 8.53
C ASN A 21 -14.12 -0.89 7.18
N SER A 22 -13.11 -0.04 7.14
CA SER A 22 -12.60 0.64 5.95
C SER A 22 -12.22 -0.32 4.81
N THR A 23 -11.90 -1.59 5.13
CA THR A 23 -11.73 -2.69 4.18
C THR A 23 -13.01 -3.06 3.41
N SER A 24 -14.19 -2.88 4.03
CA SER A 24 -15.48 -3.15 3.37
C SER A 24 -15.88 -2.07 2.37
N ALA A 25 -15.45 -0.81 2.59
CA ALA A 25 -15.70 0.30 1.67
C ALA A 25 -14.87 0.17 0.38
N LEU A 26 -13.61 -0.26 0.50
CA LEU A 26 -12.72 -0.55 -0.64
C LEU A 26 -13.24 -1.73 -1.48
N ALA A 27 -13.67 -2.82 -0.84
CA ALA A 27 -14.26 -3.98 -1.51
C ALA A 27 -15.60 -3.66 -2.24
N GLN A 28 -16.26 -2.57 -1.87
CA GLN A 28 -17.53 -2.15 -2.45
C GLN A 28 -17.35 -1.14 -3.59
N ALA A 29 -16.27 -0.34 -3.58
CA ALA A 29 -15.87 0.51 -4.70
C ALA A 29 -15.43 -0.33 -5.92
N ASP A 30 -14.71 -1.42 -5.68
CA ASP A 30 -14.18 -2.32 -6.72
C ASP A 30 -15.29 -3.05 -7.51
N LYS A 31 -16.47 -3.24 -6.90
CA LYS A 31 -17.65 -3.85 -7.56
C LYS A 31 -18.38 -2.92 -8.52
N THR A 32 -18.15 -1.61 -8.45
CA THR A 32 -18.96 -0.60 -9.14
C THR A 32 -18.32 0.00 -10.38
N ALA A 33 -17.07 -0.37 -10.70
CA ALA A 33 -16.36 0.05 -11.91
C ALA A 33 -16.58 -0.90 -13.12
N SER A 34 -17.37 -1.97 -12.96
CA SER A 34 -17.41 -3.11 -13.90
C SER A 34 -18.63 -3.15 -14.84
N ASP A 35 -19.27 -2.03 -15.17
CA ASP A 35 -20.50 -2.05 -15.98
C ASP A 35 -20.37 -1.53 -17.43
N CYS A 36 -19.16 -1.46 -17.99
CA CYS A 36 -18.98 -1.33 -19.43
C CYS A 36 -18.14 -2.50 -19.98
N MET A 37 -18.86 -3.46 -20.58
CA MET A 37 -18.45 -4.73 -21.20
C MET A 37 -18.41 -5.94 -20.24
N PRO A 38 -19.28 -6.95 -20.42
CA PRO A 38 -19.26 -8.16 -19.59
C PRO A 38 -18.05 -9.01 -19.97
N ARG A 39 -16.89 -8.72 -19.36
CA ARG A 39 -15.75 -9.62 -19.38
C ARG A 39 -15.87 -10.54 -18.17
N PRO A 40 -15.68 -11.87 -18.34
CA PRO A 40 -15.70 -12.78 -17.21
C PRO A 40 -14.60 -12.37 -16.21
N PRO A 41 -14.87 -12.39 -14.90
CA PRO A 41 -13.87 -12.06 -13.89
C PRO A 41 -12.66 -13.00 -14.03
N VAL A 42 -11.47 -12.51 -13.65
CA VAL A 42 -10.21 -13.28 -13.75
C VAL A 42 -10.33 -14.64 -13.06
N SER A 43 -11.11 -14.73 -11.98
CA SER A 43 -11.45 -15.98 -11.29
C SER A 43 -12.11 -17.02 -12.20
N GLU A 44 -13.01 -16.61 -13.10
CA GLU A 44 -13.67 -17.50 -14.05
C GLU A 44 -12.70 -17.95 -15.16
N ILE A 45 -11.80 -17.06 -15.60
CA ILE A 45 -10.75 -17.40 -16.58
C ILE A 45 -9.78 -18.45 -16.00
N ILE A 46 -9.39 -18.29 -14.73
CA ILE A 46 -8.54 -19.24 -14.00
C ILE A 46 -9.27 -20.58 -13.83
N ALA A 47 -10.54 -20.56 -13.39
CA ALA A 47 -11.35 -21.77 -13.23
C ALA A 47 -11.49 -22.56 -14.54
N ARG A 48 -11.71 -21.88 -15.68
CA ARG A 48 -11.76 -22.51 -17.02
C ARG A 48 -10.43 -23.15 -17.44
N ARG A 49 -9.29 -22.57 -17.05
CA ARG A 49 -7.97 -23.14 -17.37
C ARG A 49 -7.65 -24.37 -16.51
N ILE A 50 -8.04 -24.35 -15.23
CA ILE A 50 -7.88 -25.48 -14.31
C ILE A 50 -8.80 -26.65 -14.72
N SER A 51 -10.07 -26.38 -15.06
CA SER A 51 -11.01 -27.43 -15.49
C SER A 51 -10.60 -28.10 -16.80
N ARG A 52 -10.03 -27.35 -17.75
CA ARG A 52 -9.45 -27.93 -18.99
C ARG A 52 -8.24 -28.82 -18.73
N ARG A 53 -7.38 -28.48 -17.77
CA ARG A 53 -6.24 -29.34 -17.38
C ARG A 53 -6.70 -30.60 -16.66
N GLN A 54 -7.75 -30.52 -15.84
CA GLN A 54 -8.35 -31.70 -15.20
C GLN A 54 -9.04 -32.61 -16.23
N ALA A 55 -9.72 -32.04 -17.23
CA ALA A 55 -10.34 -32.82 -18.31
C ALA A 55 -9.30 -33.51 -19.22
N LEU A 56 -8.17 -32.85 -19.52
CA LEU A 56 -7.07 -33.45 -20.30
C LEU A 56 -6.25 -34.47 -19.49
N GLY A 57 -6.13 -34.31 -18.18
CA GLY A 57 -5.55 -35.32 -17.29
C GLY A 57 -6.42 -36.56 -17.11
N GLY A 58 -7.74 -36.43 -17.33
CA GLY A 58 -8.72 -37.52 -17.20
C GLY A 58 -8.84 -38.46 -18.42
N ILE A 59 -8.28 -38.10 -19.58
CA ILE A 59 -8.40 -38.90 -20.82
C ILE A 59 -7.23 -39.90 -21.00
N ALA A 60 -6.16 -39.81 -20.19
CA ALA A 60 -5.02 -40.73 -20.28
C ALA A 60 -5.16 -42.04 -19.47
N ALA A 61 -6.30 -42.31 -18.82
CA ALA A 61 -6.49 -43.48 -17.96
C ALA A 61 -7.71 -44.34 -18.30
N ALA A 62 -8.06 -44.45 -19.59
CA ALA A 62 -9.04 -45.43 -20.06
C ALA A 62 -8.34 -46.70 -20.58
N GLY A 63 -7.90 -47.56 -19.66
CA GLY A 63 -7.33 -48.87 -19.99
C GLY A 63 -6.94 -49.67 -18.77
N LEU A 64 -7.70 -50.74 -18.51
CA LEU A 64 -7.52 -51.82 -17.52
C LEU A 64 -8.09 -51.59 -16.11
N LEU A 65 -9.32 -52.09 -15.94
CA LEU A 65 -9.91 -52.45 -14.65
C LEU A 65 -9.11 -53.60 -14.00
N SER A 66 -8.52 -53.32 -12.85
CA SER A 66 -8.40 -54.26 -11.73
C SER A 66 -8.33 -53.42 -10.45
N LEU A 67 -9.47 -53.37 -9.76
CA LEU A 67 -9.66 -52.63 -8.51
C LEU A 67 -8.94 -53.35 -7.36
N THR A 68 -7.64 -53.11 -7.20
CA THR A 68 -7.04 -53.07 -5.87
C THR A 68 -7.17 -51.64 -5.37
N THR A 69 -7.92 -51.42 -4.30
CA THR A 69 -8.03 -50.13 -3.62
C THR A 69 -6.71 -49.84 -2.88
N ALA A 70 -5.63 -49.61 -3.61
CA ALA A 70 -4.48 -48.92 -3.08
C ALA A 70 -4.87 -47.43 -2.98
N LYS A 71 -5.22 -46.98 -1.77
CA LYS A 71 -5.23 -45.53 -1.48
C LYS A 71 -3.86 -45.01 -1.93
N PRO A 72 -3.77 -43.99 -2.79
CA PRO A 72 -2.49 -43.35 -3.01
C PRO A 72 -2.05 -42.83 -1.65
N ALA A 73 -1.04 -43.46 -1.07
CA ALA A 73 -0.33 -42.92 0.06
C ALA A 73 0.39 -41.69 -0.49
N PHE A 74 -0.27 -40.54 -0.47
CA PHE A 74 0.44 -39.27 -0.41
C PHE A 74 1.28 -39.37 0.86
N GLY A 75 2.53 -39.79 0.72
CA GLY A 75 3.49 -39.71 1.80
C GLY A 75 3.40 -38.29 2.33
N GLN A 76 3.15 -38.13 3.63
CA GLN A 76 3.26 -36.84 4.28
C GLN A 76 4.69 -36.36 3.98
N ALA A 77 4.81 -35.47 3.00
CA ALA A 77 6.08 -34.83 2.72
C ALA A 77 6.48 -34.16 4.03
N ARG A 78 7.59 -34.60 4.60
CA ARG A 78 8.11 -34.02 5.84
C ARG A 78 8.31 -32.54 5.56
N SER A 79 7.62 -31.69 6.32
CA SER A 79 7.71 -30.25 6.13
C SER A 79 9.17 -29.81 6.16
N SER A 80 9.57 -28.95 5.23
CA SER A 80 10.89 -28.31 5.23
C SER A 80 10.98 -27.15 6.23
N LEU A 81 9.88 -26.85 6.93
CA LEU A 81 9.80 -25.77 7.90
C LEU A 81 10.38 -26.23 9.24
N ASN A 82 11.33 -25.45 9.77
CA ASN A 82 12.08 -25.77 10.99
C ASN A 82 11.66 -24.91 12.20
N PHE A 83 10.44 -24.37 12.20
CA PHE A 83 9.93 -23.51 13.27
C PHE A 83 8.63 -24.05 13.85
N THR A 84 8.33 -23.67 15.08
CA THR A 84 7.06 -24.01 15.73
C THR A 84 5.96 -23.05 15.30
N GLU A 85 4.85 -23.56 14.75
CA GLU A 85 3.67 -22.76 14.39
C GLU A 85 3.14 -22.00 15.62
N ILE A 86 2.78 -20.73 15.43
CA ILE A 86 2.24 -19.87 16.49
C ILE A 86 0.71 -20.06 16.61
N ALA A 87 0.17 -19.88 17.81
CA ALA A 87 -1.27 -19.86 18.01
C ALA A 87 -1.88 -18.56 17.45
N HIS A 88 -3.05 -18.66 16.82
CA HIS A 88 -3.81 -17.47 16.44
C HIS A 88 -4.25 -16.70 17.68
N GLY A 89 -4.10 -15.39 17.66
CA GLY A 89 -4.47 -14.49 18.75
C GLY A 89 -4.67 -13.07 18.27
N TYR A 90 -5.19 -12.22 19.15
CA TYR A 90 -5.40 -10.79 18.92
C TYR A 90 -4.98 -10.02 20.18
N ASP A 91 -3.78 -9.46 20.15
CA ASP A 91 -3.23 -8.59 21.19
C ASP A 91 -2.25 -7.57 20.56
N THR A 92 -1.62 -6.74 21.40
CA THR A 92 -0.74 -5.63 20.95
C THR A 92 0.69 -6.03 20.66
N ASN A 93 1.07 -7.30 20.82
CA ASN A 93 2.44 -7.78 20.64
C ASN A 93 2.65 -8.41 19.26
N PHE A 94 3.86 -8.26 18.73
CA PHE A 94 4.29 -8.96 17.53
C PHE A 94 4.86 -10.34 17.90
N HIS A 95 4.06 -11.38 17.67
CA HIS A 95 4.44 -12.76 17.98
C HIS A 95 5.15 -13.43 16.81
N VAL A 96 6.31 -14.06 17.09
CA VAL A 96 7.04 -14.91 16.15
C VAL A 96 7.27 -16.28 16.77
N PRO A 97 7.57 -17.32 15.98
CA PRO A 97 8.02 -18.60 16.52
C PRO A 97 9.18 -18.43 17.51
N LYS A 98 9.23 -19.24 18.57
CA LYS A 98 10.25 -19.16 19.63
C LYS A 98 11.69 -19.28 19.12
N GLU A 99 11.88 -19.83 17.92
CA GLU A 99 13.18 -19.95 17.25
C GLU A 99 13.63 -18.65 16.56
N HIS A 100 12.78 -17.63 16.51
CA HIS A 100 13.01 -16.35 15.83
C HIS A 100 12.98 -15.18 16.81
N GLN A 101 13.60 -14.07 16.40
CA GLN A 101 13.52 -12.80 17.11
C GLN A 101 13.21 -11.69 16.11
N PRO A 102 12.20 -10.83 16.36
CA PRO A 102 11.94 -9.70 15.50
C PRO A 102 12.96 -8.59 15.77
N GLN A 103 13.33 -7.86 14.71
CA GLN A 103 14.13 -6.64 14.81
C GLN A 103 13.38 -5.52 14.11
N ILE A 104 13.22 -4.38 14.79
CA ILE A 104 12.77 -3.17 14.12
C ILE A 104 13.99 -2.54 13.44
N LEU A 105 13.96 -2.50 12.11
CA LEU A 105 15.04 -1.95 11.29
C LEU A 105 14.91 -0.44 11.12
N ILE A 106 13.72 0.02 10.75
CA ILE A 106 13.40 1.43 10.50
C ILE A 106 11.88 1.64 10.72
N ARG A 107 11.48 2.83 11.14
CA ARG A 107 10.10 3.25 11.40
C ARG A 107 9.78 4.51 10.61
N TRP A 108 8.49 4.79 10.42
CA TRP A 108 8.05 6.11 9.98
C TRP A 108 8.70 7.22 10.84
N GLY A 109 9.21 8.25 10.17
CA GLY A 109 9.89 9.37 10.82
C GLY A 109 11.38 9.16 11.10
N ASP A 110 11.89 7.92 11.08
CA ASP A 110 13.33 7.68 11.24
C ASP A 110 14.12 8.39 10.12
N PRO A 111 15.30 8.95 10.42
CA PRO A 111 16.07 9.74 9.45
C PRO A 111 16.63 8.86 8.33
N LEU A 112 16.70 9.42 7.11
CA LEU A 112 17.42 8.80 5.99
C LEU A 112 18.77 9.46 5.70
N PHE A 113 19.04 10.61 6.32
CA PHE A 113 20.26 11.38 6.12
C PHE A 113 20.83 11.81 7.48
N PRO A 114 22.14 12.06 7.61
CA PRO A 114 22.76 12.38 8.90
C PRO A 114 22.28 13.71 9.49
N ASP A 115 21.84 14.64 8.63
CA ASP A 115 21.31 15.97 8.95
C ASP A 115 19.77 16.03 8.95
N ALA A 116 19.08 14.91 8.70
CA ALA A 116 17.64 14.87 8.82
C ALA A 116 17.23 15.12 10.28
N PRO A 117 16.22 15.96 10.55
CA PRO A 117 15.79 16.22 11.91
C PRO A 117 15.26 14.94 12.56
N ALA A 118 15.40 14.83 13.88
CA ALA A 118 14.76 13.77 14.64
C ALA A 118 13.23 13.85 14.48
N PHE A 119 12.56 12.70 14.47
CA PHE A 119 11.11 12.67 14.40
C PHE A 119 10.48 13.30 15.64
N ASP A 120 9.64 14.32 15.42
CA ASP A 120 8.78 14.92 16.45
C ASP A 120 7.32 14.72 16.00
N PRO A 121 6.58 13.75 16.56
CA PRO A 121 5.20 13.48 16.17
C PRO A 121 4.26 14.66 16.48
N LEU A 122 4.69 15.61 17.32
CA LEU A 122 3.91 16.80 17.69
C LEU A 122 4.22 18.02 16.80
N ARG A 123 5.29 17.97 15.99
CA ARG A 123 5.77 19.10 15.16
C ARG A 123 6.30 18.64 13.82
N GLN A 124 5.49 17.88 13.11
CA GLN A 124 5.84 17.41 11.79
C GLN A 124 5.79 18.55 10.77
N THR A 125 6.64 18.46 9.75
CA THR A 125 6.65 19.39 8.62
C THR A 125 6.98 18.63 7.35
N ALA A 126 6.50 19.10 6.20
CA ALA A 126 6.81 18.51 4.89
C ALA A 126 8.32 18.45 4.61
N THR A 127 9.08 19.48 5.00
CA THR A 127 10.54 19.53 4.84
C THR A 127 11.24 18.45 5.66
N ALA A 128 10.85 18.26 6.92
CA ALA A 128 11.39 17.19 7.77
C ALA A 128 10.99 15.82 7.21
N GLN A 129 9.71 15.65 6.89
CA GLN A 129 9.16 14.39 6.43
C GLN A 129 9.79 13.95 5.10
N SER A 130 10.14 14.86 4.19
CA SER A 130 10.83 14.57 2.93
C SER A 130 12.28 14.09 3.11
N ARG A 131 12.83 14.14 4.34
CA ARG A 131 14.15 13.61 4.71
C ARG A 131 14.10 12.38 5.64
N GLN A 132 12.90 11.95 6.01
CA GLN A 132 12.66 10.84 6.93
C GLN A 132 12.04 9.65 6.20
N PHE A 133 11.92 8.49 6.83
CA PHE A 133 11.18 7.36 6.27
C PHE A 133 9.66 7.68 6.26
N GLY A 134 8.96 7.28 5.20
CA GLY A 134 7.54 7.59 5.01
C GLY A 134 6.58 6.76 5.88
N TYR A 135 5.28 6.98 5.66
CA TYR A 135 4.19 6.43 6.48
C TYR A 135 3.55 5.22 5.81
N ASN A 136 3.09 4.24 6.60
CA ASN A 136 2.48 2.97 6.14
C ASN A 136 3.32 2.31 5.04
N ASN A 137 4.46 1.76 5.45
CA ASN A 137 5.30 1.02 4.54
C ASN A 137 4.54 -0.17 3.94
N ASP A 138 4.65 -0.36 2.62
CA ASP A 138 4.06 -1.48 1.90
C ASP A 138 5.17 -2.31 1.24
N PHE A 139 5.20 -2.42 -0.10
CA PHE A 139 6.17 -3.23 -0.81
C PHE A 139 7.61 -2.94 -0.40
N VAL A 140 8.36 -4.02 -0.17
CA VAL A 140 9.78 -4.00 0.18
C VAL A 140 10.56 -4.79 -0.86
N ALA A 141 11.55 -4.14 -1.49
CA ALA A 141 12.57 -4.78 -2.32
C ALA A 141 13.95 -4.68 -1.67
N PHE A 142 14.73 -5.74 -1.77
CA PHE A 142 16.14 -5.76 -1.38
C PHE A 142 17.02 -5.95 -2.63
N LEU A 143 17.95 -5.02 -2.86
CA LEU A 143 18.95 -5.12 -3.91
C LEU A 143 20.35 -5.23 -3.28
N PRO A 144 21.03 -6.39 -3.38
CA PRO A 144 22.32 -6.57 -2.75
C PRO A 144 23.39 -5.68 -3.39
N LEU A 145 24.35 -5.22 -2.59
CA LEU A 145 25.49 -4.43 -3.05
C LEU A 145 26.80 -5.24 -2.97
N PRO A 146 27.68 -5.16 -3.99
CA PRO A 146 27.44 -4.57 -5.31
C PRO A 146 26.48 -5.42 -6.17
N HIS A 147 25.52 -4.81 -6.85
CA HIS A 147 24.59 -5.54 -7.74
C HIS A 147 25.29 -5.99 -9.05
N PRO A 148 24.97 -7.16 -9.66
CA PRO A 148 24.00 -8.19 -9.23
C PRO A 148 24.58 -9.28 -8.32
N ALA A 149 25.89 -9.27 -8.05
CA ALA A 149 26.62 -10.32 -7.33
C ALA A 149 26.89 -9.99 -5.85
N GLY A 150 26.05 -9.11 -5.28
CA GLY A 150 26.27 -8.57 -3.95
C GLY A 150 25.98 -9.58 -2.85
N ARG A 151 26.41 -9.27 -1.64
CA ARG A 151 26.19 -10.15 -0.49
C ARG A 151 24.77 -9.99 0.05
N ALA A 152 24.20 -11.06 0.62
CA ALA A 152 22.88 -11.03 1.24
C ALA A 152 22.85 -10.26 2.58
N ASP A 153 23.98 -9.73 3.04
CA ASP A 153 24.15 -9.00 4.31
C ASP A 153 24.38 -7.48 4.10
N HIS A 154 24.29 -6.97 2.86
CA HIS A 154 24.51 -5.57 2.52
C HIS A 154 23.78 -5.21 1.22
N GLY A 155 22.92 -4.19 1.26
CA GLY A 155 22.15 -3.81 0.08
C GLY A 155 21.31 -2.56 0.26
N LEU A 156 20.54 -2.24 -0.79
CA LEU A 156 19.51 -1.21 -0.76
C LEU A 156 18.17 -1.83 -0.41
N LEU A 157 17.48 -1.24 0.55
CA LEU A 157 16.08 -1.47 0.83
C LEU A 157 15.25 -0.39 0.15
N CYS A 158 14.35 -0.81 -0.73
CA CYS A 158 13.46 0.04 -1.50
C CYS A 158 12.03 -0.20 -1.00
N VAL A 159 11.43 0.81 -0.38
CA VAL A 159 10.18 0.66 0.39
C VAL A 159 9.13 1.67 -0.03
N ASN A 160 7.94 1.19 -0.41
CA ASN A 160 6.79 2.03 -0.70
C ASN A 160 6.16 2.61 0.58
N HIS A 161 5.50 3.76 0.45
CA HIS A 161 4.70 4.42 1.49
C HIS A 161 3.33 4.75 0.92
N GLU A 162 2.34 3.94 1.29
CA GLU A 162 1.10 3.82 0.53
C GLU A 162 0.10 4.93 0.86
N PHE A 163 -0.19 5.15 2.15
CA PHE A 163 -1.19 6.13 2.57
C PHE A 163 -0.89 6.69 3.96
N THR A 164 -1.53 7.80 4.33
CA THR A 164 -1.47 8.36 5.68
C THR A 164 -2.78 8.21 6.45
N ASN A 165 -2.66 8.33 7.77
CA ASN A 165 -3.77 8.43 8.70
C ASN A 165 -3.63 9.76 9.43
N ALA A 166 -4.33 10.80 8.94
CA ALA A 166 -4.20 12.14 9.49
C ALA A 166 -4.49 12.20 11.00
N ASP A 167 -5.46 11.40 11.47
CA ASP A 167 -5.84 11.24 12.89
C ASP A 167 -4.71 10.68 13.75
N LEU A 168 -3.78 9.93 13.16
CA LEU A 168 -2.58 9.41 13.82
C LEU A 168 -1.34 10.28 13.59
N MET A 169 -1.36 11.15 12.59
CA MET A 169 -0.27 12.08 12.30
C MET A 169 -0.38 13.37 13.09
N PHE A 170 -1.58 13.90 13.30
CA PHE A 170 -1.78 15.25 13.84
C PHE A 170 -2.60 15.18 15.15
N PRO A 171 -1.96 15.33 16.32
CA PRO A 171 -2.63 15.25 17.63
C PRO A 171 -3.85 16.18 17.78
N GLU A 172 -3.82 17.32 17.11
CA GLU A 172 -4.87 18.34 17.10
C GLU A 172 -6.17 17.89 16.43
N ILE A 173 -6.12 16.86 15.58
CA ILE A 173 -7.31 16.33 14.89
C ILE A 173 -7.75 14.95 15.38
N ALA A 174 -6.92 14.27 16.18
CA ALA A 174 -7.18 12.91 16.67
C ALA A 174 -8.47 12.77 17.50
N ASN A 175 -9.01 13.88 18.02
CA ASN A 175 -10.22 13.92 18.86
C ASN A 175 -11.37 14.72 18.27
N ASP A 176 -11.28 15.14 17.00
CA ASP A 176 -12.38 15.85 16.35
C ASP A 176 -13.48 14.85 15.97
N ALA A 177 -14.68 15.02 16.52
CA ALA A 177 -15.82 14.15 16.25
C ALA A 177 -16.46 14.38 14.86
N GLY A 178 -16.00 15.41 14.13
CA GLY A 178 -16.35 15.69 12.75
C GLY A 178 -15.32 15.19 11.73
N GLU A 179 -15.42 15.67 10.48
CA GLU A 179 -14.33 15.56 9.50
C GLU A 179 -13.37 16.74 9.71
N PRO A 180 -12.21 16.54 10.38
CA PRO A 180 -11.32 17.64 10.71
C PRO A 180 -10.80 18.30 9.44
N VAL A 181 -10.72 19.63 9.41
CA VAL A 181 -10.14 20.37 8.28
C VAL A 181 -8.63 20.45 8.46
N LEU A 182 -7.88 19.85 7.53
CA LEU A 182 -6.42 19.94 7.54
C LEU A 182 -5.96 21.32 7.07
N SER A 183 -4.86 21.82 7.64
CA SER A 183 -4.14 22.99 7.12
C SER A 183 -3.34 22.65 5.86
N ALA A 184 -2.88 23.66 5.13
CA ALA A 184 -2.00 23.47 3.99
C ALA A 184 -0.70 22.75 4.39
N GLU A 185 -0.10 23.12 5.53
CA GLU A 185 1.14 22.49 6.02
C GLU A 185 0.94 21.02 6.41
N GLN A 186 -0.22 20.67 6.98
CA GLN A 186 -0.57 19.29 7.29
C GLN A 186 -0.75 18.48 6.00
N VAL A 187 -1.47 19.02 5.01
CA VAL A 187 -1.62 18.39 3.68
C VAL A 187 -0.26 18.17 3.01
N ASP A 188 0.62 19.16 3.02
CA ASP A 188 1.97 19.02 2.46
C ASP A 188 2.78 17.95 3.21
N THR A 189 2.62 17.87 4.53
CA THR A 189 3.27 16.85 5.36
C THR A 189 2.75 15.45 5.02
N GLU A 190 1.45 15.27 4.79
CA GLU A 190 0.90 14.01 4.29
C GLU A 190 1.48 13.63 2.92
N MET A 191 1.50 14.57 1.97
CA MET A 191 2.04 14.34 0.63
C MET A 191 3.54 14.00 0.65
N ALA A 192 4.30 14.59 1.58
CA ALA A 192 5.70 14.27 1.82
C ALA A 192 5.90 12.89 2.48
N ALA A 193 4.90 12.36 3.20
CA ALA A 193 4.96 11.06 3.84
C ALA A 193 4.68 9.88 2.90
N HIS A 194 4.00 10.13 1.78
CA HIS A 194 3.77 9.17 0.70
C HIS A 194 5.01 8.97 -0.19
N GLY A 195 4.95 7.96 -1.06
CA GLY A 195 5.94 7.75 -2.11
C GLY A 195 6.81 6.52 -1.87
N HIS A 196 8.13 6.72 -1.90
CA HIS A 196 9.11 5.63 -1.80
C HIS A 196 10.38 6.07 -1.06
N SER A 197 10.94 5.18 -0.26
CA SER A 197 12.25 5.33 0.38
C SER A 197 13.25 4.36 -0.24
N ILE A 198 14.46 4.84 -0.51
CA ILE A 198 15.63 4.02 -0.81
C ILE A 198 16.60 4.24 0.33
N ILE A 199 17.01 3.17 1.00
CA ILE A 199 17.98 3.24 2.10
C ILE A 199 18.98 2.10 2.05
N GLU A 200 20.26 2.40 2.20
CA GLU A 200 21.27 1.37 2.36
C GLU A 200 21.20 0.74 3.75
N ILE A 201 21.24 -0.59 3.80
CA ILE A 201 21.25 -1.38 5.02
C ILE A 201 22.39 -2.40 4.98
N ARG A 202 22.93 -2.74 6.15
CA ARG A 202 23.97 -3.77 6.28
C ARG A 202 23.87 -4.52 7.60
N GLN A 203 24.31 -5.76 7.60
CA GLN A 203 24.41 -6.55 8.81
C GLN A 203 25.74 -6.27 9.52
N ARG A 204 25.69 -5.96 10.81
CA ARG A 204 26.85 -5.85 11.70
C ARG A 204 26.55 -6.61 13.00
N GLY A 205 27.46 -7.49 13.41
CA GLY A 205 27.27 -8.29 14.63
C GLY A 205 25.99 -9.11 14.65
N GLY A 206 25.51 -9.56 13.48
CA GLY A 206 24.26 -10.32 13.35
C GLY A 206 22.98 -9.49 13.29
N LYS A 207 23.05 -8.16 13.43
CA LYS A 207 21.89 -7.25 13.35
C LYS A 207 21.94 -6.39 12.10
N TRP A 208 20.77 -6.06 11.56
CA TRP A 208 20.66 -5.13 10.45
C TRP A 208 20.70 -3.68 10.94
N GLU A 209 21.41 -2.82 10.25
CA GLU A 209 21.55 -1.40 10.55
C GLU A 209 21.36 -0.58 9.27
N THR A 210 20.81 0.62 9.42
CA THR A 210 20.72 1.61 8.35
C THR A 210 22.04 2.36 8.20
N VAL A 211 22.37 2.79 6.98
CA VAL A 211 23.60 3.54 6.66
C VAL A 211 23.21 4.97 6.27
N LEU A 212 23.14 5.87 7.25
CA LEU A 212 22.61 7.23 7.05
C LEU A 212 23.45 8.08 6.09
N ASP A 213 24.76 7.89 6.06
CA ASP A 213 25.70 8.60 5.20
C ASP A 213 25.84 7.97 3.80
N SER A 214 24.95 7.03 3.43
CA SER A 214 24.98 6.41 2.12
C SER A 214 24.59 7.40 1.02
N PRO A 215 25.36 7.49 -0.08
CA PRO A 215 25.00 8.31 -1.24
C PRO A 215 23.79 7.76 -2.01
N PHE A 216 23.33 6.54 -1.68
CA PHE A 216 22.17 5.91 -2.31
C PHE A 216 20.85 6.26 -1.60
N ASN A 217 20.91 6.83 -0.39
CA ASN A 217 19.70 7.16 0.35
C ASN A 217 18.89 8.23 -0.40
N ARG A 218 17.59 7.99 -0.54
CA ARG A 218 16.70 8.88 -1.29
C ARG A 218 15.27 8.78 -0.79
N ARG A 219 14.59 9.92 -0.75
CA ARG A 219 13.13 9.99 -0.76
C ARG A 219 12.62 10.35 -2.15
N ILE A 220 11.57 9.65 -2.52
CA ILE A 220 10.68 9.97 -3.63
C ILE A 220 9.35 10.29 -2.96
N THR A 221 8.85 11.50 -3.14
CA THR A 221 7.65 12.00 -2.45
C THR A 221 6.58 12.38 -3.47
N THR A 222 5.32 12.29 -3.06
CA THR A 222 4.21 12.80 -3.87
C THR A 222 4.26 14.32 -4.01
N LEU A 223 4.82 15.01 -3.01
CA LEU A 223 4.81 16.47 -2.94
C LEU A 223 5.65 17.14 -4.03
N GLU A 224 6.89 16.69 -4.25
CA GLU A 224 7.87 17.48 -5.00
C GLU A 224 8.71 16.70 -6.01
N THR A 225 8.69 15.36 -6.00
CA THR A 225 9.59 14.59 -6.86
C THR A 225 9.13 14.60 -8.31
N GLU A 226 9.82 15.34 -9.19
CA GLU A 226 9.57 15.27 -10.64
C GLU A 226 9.92 13.88 -11.19
N MET A 227 9.01 13.34 -12.00
CA MET A 227 9.16 12.07 -12.70
C MET A 227 8.91 12.25 -14.19
N HIS A 228 9.52 11.39 -15.01
CA HIS A 228 9.32 11.38 -16.45
C HIS A 228 8.26 10.38 -16.86
N LEU A 229 7.31 10.82 -17.67
CA LEU A 229 6.37 9.94 -18.36
C LEU A 229 7.04 9.43 -19.65
N THR A 230 7.06 8.11 -19.81
CA THR A 230 7.65 7.44 -20.97
C THR A 230 6.65 6.45 -21.58
N GLY A 231 7.03 5.79 -22.68
CA GLY A 231 6.15 4.86 -23.38
C GLY A 231 5.14 5.55 -24.31
N PRO A 232 4.20 4.78 -24.91
CA PRO A 232 3.34 5.26 -25.99
C PRO A 232 2.40 6.42 -25.63
N ALA A 233 2.01 6.54 -24.36
CA ALA A 233 1.13 7.61 -23.91
C ALA A 233 1.87 8.94 -23.69
N ALA A 234 3.19 8.93 -23.51
CA ALA A 234 3.96 10.12 -23.17
C ALA A 234 3.84 11.22 -24.24
N GLY A 235 3.34 12.38 -23.82
CA GLY A 235 3.06 13.53 -24.67
C GLY A 235 1.67 13.57 -25.29
N HIS A 236 0.83 12.56 -25.02
CA HIS A 236 -0.55 12.53 -25.48
C HIS A 236 -1.37 13.68 -24.88
N ALA A 237 -2.36 14.19 -25.62
CA ALA A 237 -3.16 15.34 -25.19
C ALA A 237 -3.83 15.16 -23.81
N ARG A 238 -4.26 13.92 -23.50
CA ARG A 238 -4.86 13.55 -22.20
C ARG A 238 -3.89 13.50 -21.02
N LEU A 239 -2.57 13.57 -21.28
CA LEU A 239 -1.54 13.70 -20.25
C LEU A 239 -1.08 15.15 -20.05
N LYS A 240 -1.65 16.12 -20.77
CA LYS A 240 -1.23 17.53 -20.67
C LYS A 240 -2.04 18.25 -19.61
N THR A 241 -1.36 19.04 -18.78
CA THR A 241 -1.98 19.94 -17.80
C THR A 241 -1.45 21.35 -18.02
N ALA A 242 -1.98 22.33 -17.30
CA ALA A 242 -1.45 23.70 -17.34
C ALA A 242 0.01 23.75 -16.85
N ALA A 243 0.36 22.92 -15.85
CA ALA A 243 1.70 22.84 -15.29
C ALA A 243 2.69 22.04 -16.16
N ASP A 244 2.20 21.12 -16.99
CA ASP A 244 2.99 20.39 -17.98
C ASP A 244 2.26 20.32 -19.34
N PRO A 245 2.42 21.37 -20.18
CA PRO A 245 1.82 21.41 -21.52
C PRO A 245 2.40 20.39 -22.50
N GLU A 246 3.55 19.77 -22.17
CA GLU A 246 4.16 18.75 -23.01
C GLU A 246 3.60 17.36 -22.71
N GLY A 247 3.10 17.10 -21.50
CA GLY A 247 2.52 15.82 -21.08
C GLY A 247 3.58 14.73 -20.90
N ARG A 248 4.76 15.13 -20.41
CA ARG A 248 5.98 14.29 -20.32
C ARG A 248 6.60 14.28 -18.92
N LYS A 249 6.10 15.09 -17.99
CA LYS A 249 6.61 15.19 -16.62
C LYS A 249 5.45 15.17 -15.65
N VAL A 250 5.58 14.49 -14.52
CA VAL A 250 4.58 14.47 -13.45
C VAL A 250 5.27 14.71 -12.11
N ILE A 251 4.55 15.31 -11.16
CA ILE A 251 5.07 15.52 -9.81
C ILE A 251 4.54 14.43 -8.89
N GLY A 252 5.48 13.63 -8.42
CA GLY A 252 5.26 12.61 -7.43
C GLY A 252 4.72 11.31 -7.99
N THR A 253 4.55 10.39 -7.05
CA THR A 253 3.84 9.13 -7.19
C THR A 253 3.06 8.93 -5.91
N LEU A 254 1.87 8.32 -5.97
CA LEU A 254 0.98 8.21 -4.82
C LEU A 254 0.32 6.84 -4.72
N ASN A 255 -0.15 6.51 -3.52
CA ASN A 255 -0.77 5.22 -3.23
C ASN A 255 0.07 4.03 -3.70
N ASN A 256 1.37 4.11 -3.42
CA ASN A 256 2.33 3.08 -3.79
C ASN A 256 2.07 1.83 -2.94
N CYS A 257 1.39 0.85 -3.52
CA CYS A 257 1.00 -0.37 -2.83
C CYS A 257 2.09 -1.43 -3.04
N ALA A 258 1.96 -2.21 -4.11
CA ALA A 258 2.86 -3.30 -4.46
C ALA A 258 4.06 -2.83 -5.33
N GLY A 259 4.86 -3.81 -5.75
CA GLY A 259 5.98 -3.56 -6.63
C GLY A 259 6.64 -4.84 -7.14
N GLY A 260 7.80 -4.67 -7.77
CA GLY A 260 8.61 -5.78 -8.26
C GLY A 260 10.05 -5.38 -8.51
N VAL A 261 10.94 -6.36 -8.55
CA VAL A 261 12.34 -6.16 -8.94
C VAL A 261 12.55 -6.77 -10.31
N THR A 262 13.07 -5.99 -11.25
CA THR A 262 13.39 -6.49 -12.58
C THR A 262 14.71 -7.27 -12.57
N PRO A 263 14.90 -8.22 -13.50
CA PRO A 263 16.16 -8.96 -13.61
C PRO A 263 17.41 -8.10 -13.88
N TRP A 264 17.21 -6.85 -14.34
CA TRP A 264 18.27 -5.89 -14.63
C TRP A 264 18.45 -4.83 -13.53
N GLY A 265 17.90 -5.08 -12.33
CA GLY A 265 18.22 -4.30 -11.14
C GLY A 265 17.45 -2.99 -10.98
N THR A 266 16.24 -2.89 -11.56
CA THR A 266 15.32 -1.76 -11.28
C THR A 266 14.17 -2.18 -10.38
N VAL A 267 13.68 -1.23 -9.58
CA VAL A 267 12.47 -1.41 -8.78
C VAL A 267 11.29 -0.81 -9.52
N LEU A 268 10.21 -1.58 -9.60
CA LEU A 268 8.90 -1.15 -10.04
C LEU A 268 8.06 -0.87 -8.80
N ILE A 269 7.39 0.28 -8.78
CA ILE A 269 6.39 0.67 -7.78
C ILE A 269 5.05 0.81 -8.49
N ALA A 270 3.96 0.44 -7.81
CA ALA A 270 2.62 0.45 -8.41
C ALA A 270 1.68 1.37 -7.62
N GLU A 271 1.04 2.29 -8.32
CA GLU A 271 -0.04 3.13 -7.79
C GLU A 271 -1.37 2.36 -7.87
N GLU A 272 -2.12 2.28 -6.77
CA GLU A 272 -3.36 1.48 -6.71
C GLU A 272 -4.61 2.37 -6.64
N ASN A 273 -4.94 2.90 -5.46
CA ASN A 273 -6.20 3.60 -5.18
C ASN A 273 -6.11 5.11 -5.46
N PHE A 274 -5.47 5.50 -6.57
CA PHE A 274 -5.24 6.90 -6.91
C PHE A 274 -6.53 7.73 -7.02
N HIS A 275 -7.62 7.10 -7.45
CA HIS A 275 -8.94 7.70 -7.58
C HIS A 275 -9.48 8.31 -6.26
N ALA A 276 -9.02 7.83 -5.11
CA ALA A 276 -9.42 8.32 -3.80
C ALA A 276 -8.78 9.67 -3.42
N TYR A 277 -7.87 10.22 -4.21
CA TYR A 277 -7.14 11.46 -3.89
C TYR A 277 -7.73 12.71 -4.55
N PHE A 278 -8.62 12.54 -5.53
CA PHE A 278 -9.12 13.63 -6.35
C PHE A 278 -10.49 14.14 -5.88
N ALA A 279 -10.56 15.45 -5.64
CA ALA A 279 -11.78 16.19 -5.30
C ALA A 279 -12.47 16.75 -6.57
N GLY A 280 -13.70 17.22 -6.44
CA GLY A 280 -14.44 17.86 -7.53
C GLY A 280 -15.41 16.91 -8.22
N ASP A 281 -16.37 17.49 -8.94
CA ASP A 281 -17.43 16.73 -9.60
C ASP A 281 -16.93 16.15 -10.94
N PRO A 282 -16.79 14.81 -11.07
CA PRO A 282 -16.34 14.20 -12.31
C PRO A 282 -17.27 14.49 -13.49
N ASP A 283 -18.57 14.76 -13.24
CA ASP A 283 -19.54 15.09 -14.30
C ASP A 283 -19.33 16.47 -14.95
N ARG A 284 -18.49 17.31 -14.33
CA ARG A 284 -18.23 18.68 -14.79
C ARG A 284 -16.92 18.80 -15.56
N THR A 285 -16.33 17.67 -15.96
CA THR A 285 -15.04 17.63 -16.66
C THR A 285 -15.16 17.07 -18.08
N ALA A 286 -14.17 17.36 -18.92
CA ALA A 286 -14.05 16.76 -20.25
C ALA A 286 -13.71 15.25 -20.21
N GLU A 287 -13.34 14.71 -19.04
CA GLU A 287 -12.90 13.33 -18.81
C GLU A 287 -13.94 12.52 -18.02
N ALA A 288 -15.19 13.01 -17.91
CA ALA A 288 -16.24 12.48 -17.04
C ALA A 288 -16.44 10.95 -17.14
N GLU A 289 -16.48 10.40 -18.35
CA GLU A 289 -16.61 8.95 -18.56
C GLU A 289 -15.42 8.18 -17.96
N ASN A 290 -14.19 8.66 -18.17
CA ASN A 290 -12.99 8.03 -17.66
C ASN A 290 -12.91 8.15 -16.12
N HIS A 291 -13.19 9.34 -15.57
CA HIS A 291 -13.20 9.54 -14.12
C HIS A 291 -14.19 8.60 -13.42
N LYS A 292 -15.38 8.42 -14.00
CA LYS A 292 -16.38 7.47 -13.49
C LYS A 292 -15.92 6.02 -13.61
N GLN A 293 -15.33 5.64 -14.75
CA GLN A 293 -14.82 4.30 -14.99
C GLN A 293 -13.74 3.91 -13.97
N TYR A 294 -12.94 4.88 -13.51
CA TYR A 294 -11.93 4.71 -12.47
C TYR A 294 -12.45 4.98 -11.04
N GLY A 295 -13.74 5.19 -10.85
CA GLY A 295 -14.36 5.24 -9.52
C GLY A 295 -14.28 6.59 -8.80
N MET A 296 -13.96 7.70 -9.48
CA MET A 296 -13.95 9.04 -8.87
C MET A 296 -15.39 9.54 -8.61
N ARG A 297 -15.63 10.12 -7.41
CA ARG A 297 -16.99 10.34 -6.88
C ARG A 297 -17.19 11.66 -6.12
N ASN A 298 -16.30 12.64 -6.29
CA ASN A 298 -16.31 13.87 -5.48
C ASN A 298 -16.34 13.63 -3.96
N LYS A 299 -15.65 12.56 -3.52
CA LYS A 299 -15.52 12.15 -2.12
C LYS A 299 -14.10 11.63 -1.89
N PRO A 300 -13.09 12.51 -1.99
CA PRO A 300 -11.72 12.09 -1.80
C PRO A 300 -11.51 11.68 -0.34
N ARG A 301 -10.62 10.71 -0.13
CA ARG A 301 -10.10 10.33 1.19
C ARG A 301 -9.18 11.41 1.75
N PHE A 302 -8.52 12.19 0.89
CA PHE A 302 -7.53 13.20 1.25
C PHE A 302 -8.01 14.61 0.90
N GLN A 303 -7.59 15.59 1.69
CA GLN A 303 -8.00 17.00 1.50
C GLN A 303 -7.07 17.78 0.55
N TRP A 304 -6.26 17.08 -0.24
CA TRP A 304 -5.19 17.69 -1.05
C TRP A 304 -5.73 18.71 -2.07
N GLY A 305 -6.88 18.41 -2.70
CA GLY A 305 -7.53 19.32 -3.65
C GLY A 305 -7.96 20.68 -3.08
N ARG A 306 -7.94 20.86 -1.75
CA ARG A 306 -8.21 22.17 -1.12
C ARG A 306 -7.06 23.17 -1.31
N TYR A 307 -5.83 22.66 -1.42
CA TYR A 307 -4.62 23.47 -1.47
C TYR A 307 -3.79 23.24 -2.74
N HIS A 308 -3.99 22.09 -3.40
CA HIS A 308 -3.27 21.69 -4.62
C HIS A 308 -4.26 21.48 -5.75
N ASP A 309 -4.36 22.46 -6.65
CA ASP A 309 -5.28 22.46 -7.80
C ASP A 309 -5.14 21.22 -8.71
N ARG A 310 -3.99 20.54 -8.69
CA ARG A 310 -3.79 19.30 -9.43
C ARG A 310 -4.68 18.15 -8.94
N PHE A 311 -5.11 18.17 -7.68
CA PHE A 311 -6.04 17.19 -7.10
C PHE A 311 -7.50 17.63 -7.14
N ASP A 312 -7.82 18.70 -7.87
CA ASP A 312 -9.17 19.15 -8.14
C ASP A 312 -9.51 18.84 -9.61
N LEU A 313 -10.46 17.92 -9.83
CA LEU A 313 -10.87 17.45 -11.15
C LEU A 313 -11.42 18.57 -12.04
N GLU A 314 -12.06 19.59 -11.46
CA GLU A 314 -12.64 20.69 -12.23
C GLU A 314 -11.57 21.69 -12.69
N LYS A 315 -10.43 21.76 -11.99
CA LYS A 315 -9.29 22.63 -12.34
C LYS A 315 -8.27 21.92 -13.22
N THR A 316 -7.93 20.67 -12.88
CA THR A 316 -6.90 19.89 -13.57
C THR A 316 -7.44 18.50 -13.97
N PRO A 317 -8.41 18.42 -14.89
CA PRO A 317 -9.13 17.18 -15.21
C PRO A 317 -8.25 16.07 -15.79
N ASN A 318 -7.07 16.41 -16.31
CA ASN A 318 -6.11 15.47 -16.89
C ASN A 318 -5.08 14.94 -15.87
N GLU A 319 -5.01 15.48 -14.66
CA GLU A 319 -4.04 14.98 -13.65
C GLU A 319 -4.25 13.49 -13.32
N PRO A 320 -5.47 12.95 -13.18
CA PRO A 320 -5.63 11.52 -12.89
C PRO A 320 -5.20 10.56 -14.01
N ASN A 321 -4.86 11.07 -15.20
CA ASN A 321 -4.35 10.25 -16.30
C ASN A 321 -2.82 10.08 -16.25
N ARG A 322 -2.11 10.84 -15.39
CA ARG A 322 -0.65 10.99 -15.39
C ARG A 322 0.00 10.20 -14.28
#